data_AF-V7B2N4-F1
#
_entry.id   AF-V7B2N4-F1
#
_cell.length_a   1.000
_cell.length_b   1.000
_cell.length_c   1.000
_cell.angle_alpha   90.00
_cell.angle_beta   90.00
_cell.angle_gamma   90.00
#
_symmetry.space_group_name_H-M   'P 1'
#
loop_
_entity.id
_entity.type
_entity.pdbx_description
1 polymer ?
#
loop_
_entity_poly.entity_id
_entity_poly.type
_entity_poly.pdbx_seq_one_letter_code
_entity_poly.pdbx_strand_id
1 'polypeptide(L)'
;MVCEANETDVDIGIPTVMLPQDAGENLKNHILNNSVVSVQLYSPYRPLVDVAEVFLWLMAVGTILCASYWSAWTVRESAIEQEKLLKDASDEYVNAENAGYSAYVEISTAAAISFVVIASCFLVMLYKFMTSWFVEVLVVLFCIGGVEGLQTCLVALLSCFRWFQHAAQTFVKVPFFGAVSYLTIAVTPFCIVFAVLWGVYRHVSFAWVGQDILGITLIITVLQIVRIPNLKVGTVLLSCAFLYDIFWVFVSKWWFHESVMIVVARGDKSGEDGIPMLLKIPRLFDPWGGYSIIGFGDIILPGLLVAFSLRYDWLAKKNLRDGYFLWAMTAYGLGLLITYMALNLMDGHGQPALLYIVPFTLGTFLSLGKKRGELKVLWTRGEPKIPCPHIQEDQSTNQ
;
A
#
# COMPACT_ATOMS: atom_id res chain seq x y z
N MET A 1 -45.79 -17.11 18.02
CA MET A 1 -46.89 -16.25 18.51
C MET A 1 -47.61 -15.72 17.29
N VAL A 2 -48.93 -15.86 17.25
CA VAL A 2 -49.78 -15.39 16.15
C VAL A 2 -50.19 -13.97 16.52
N CYS A 3 -49.71 -12.96 15.79
CA CYS A 3 -50.10 -11.57 16.00
C CYS A 3 -51.32 -11.25 15.13
N GLU A 4 -52.33 -10.56 15.69
CA GLU A 4 -53.51 -10.10 14.94
C GLU A 4 -53.27 -8.73 14.28
N ALA A 5 -53.94 -8.46 13.16
CA ALA A 5 -53.68 -7.34 12.25
C ALA A 5 -53.91 -5.92 12.81
N ASN A 6 -54.33 -5.78 14.08
CA ASN A 6 -54.63 -4.50 14.73
C ASN A 6 -53.78 -4.24 16.00
N GLU A 7 -52.79 -5.06 16.31
CA GLU A 7 -51.82 -4.73 17.37
C GLU A 7 -50.85 -3.66 16.85
N THR A 8 -50.83 -2.51 17.53
CA THR A 8 -49.82 -1.47 17.34
C THR A 8 -48.44 -2.07 17.56
N ASP A 9 -47.52 -1.91 16.60
CA ASP A 9 -46.11 -2.34 16.70
C ASP A 9 -45.58 -2.00 18.10
N VAL A 10 -45.37 -3.04 18.91
CA VAL A 10 -44.79 -2.87 20.24
C VAL A 10 -43.35 -2.48 20.01
N ASP A 11 -43.01 -1.23 20.30
CA ASP A 11 -41.64 -0.71 20.22
C ASP A 11 -40.81 -1.33 21.36
N ILE A 12 -40.36 -2.57 21.16
CA ILE A 12 -39.54 -3.30 22.12
C ILE A 12 -38.10 -2.82 21.96
N GLY A 13 -37.73 -1.80 22.73
CA GLY A 13 -36.33 -1.42 22.92
C GLY A 13 -35.61 -2.44 23.80
N ILE A 14 -34.90 -3.39 23.20
CA ILE A 14 -34.00 -4.28 23.96
C ILE A 14 -32.69 -3.51 24.20
N PRO A 15 -32.35 -3.13 25.44
CA PRO A 15 -31.08 -2.47 25.72
C PRO A 15 -29.93 -3.46 25.48
N THR A 16 -29.26 -3.30 24.35
CA THR A 16 -28.04 -4.05 24.01
C THR A 16 -26.81 -3.35 24.59
N VAL A 17 -25.98 -4.11 25.29
CA VAL A 17 -24.66 -3.68 25.77
C VAL A 17 -23.60 -4.55 25.10
N MET A 18 -22.60 -3.93 24.50
CA MET A 18 -21.43 -4.65 23.97
C MET A 18 -20.43 -4.90 25.11
N LEU A 19 -20.03 -6.16 25.26
CA LEU A 19 -19.04 -6.59 26.24
C LEU A 19 -17.81 -7.12 25.50
N PRO A 20 -16.59 -6.85 25.99
CA PRO A 20 -15.40 -7.57 25.57
C PRO A 20 -15.61 -9.09 25.68
N GLN A 21 -15.02 -9.87 24.75
CA GLN A 21 -15.26 -11.31 24.66
C GLN A 21 -14.84 -12.05 25.94
N ASP A 22 -13.71 -11.65 26.52
CA ASP A 22 -13.19 -12.13 27.81
C ASP A 22 -14.13 -11.80 28.98
N ALA A 23 -14.69 -10.59 29.01
CA ALA A 23 -15.71 -10.23 30.00
C ALA A 23 -16.99 -11.07 29.83
N GLY A 24 -17.38 -11.34 28.58
CA GLY A 24 -18.50 -12.22 28.24
C GLY A 24 -18.28 -13.66 28.68
N GLU A 25 -17.08 -14.21 28.48
CA GLU A 25 -16.72 -15.55 28.94
C GLU A 25 -16.72 -15.65 30.47
N ASN A 26 -16.14 -14.66 31.16
CA ASN A 26 -16.18 -14.60 32.62
C ASN A 26 -17.62 -14.53 33.14
N LEU A 27 -18.45 -13.65 32.55
CA LEU A 27 -19.86 -13.54 32.90
C LEU A 27 -20.59 -14.87 32.72
N LYS A 28 -20.39 -15.55 31.59
CA LYS A 28 -20.98 -16.86 31.31
C LYS A 28 -20.54 -17.91 32.33
N ASN A 29 -19.26 -17.95 32.68
CA ASN A 29 -18.72 -18.89 33.66
C ASN A 29 -19.31 -18.65 35.07
N HIS A 30 -19.48 -17.40 35.48
CA HIS A 30 -20.09 -17.07 36.77
C HIS A 30 -21.58 -17.38 36.83
N ILE A 31 -22.31 -17.15 35.73
CA ILE A 31 -23.73 -17.52 35.62
C ILE A 31 -23.90 -19.05 35.71
N LEU A 32 -23.07 -19.82 34.99
CA LEU A 32 -23.10 -21.28 35.03
C LEU A 32 -22.82 -21.85 36.43
N ASN A 33 -22.03 -21.14 37.24
CA ASN A 33 -21.71 -21.52 38.62
C ASN A 33 -22.75 -21.03 39.65
N ASN A 34 -23.93 -20.56 39.25
CA ASN A 34 -24.98 -20.01 40.13
C ASN A 34 -24.48 -18.93 41.10
N SER A 35 -23.45 -18.17 40.69
CA SER A 35 -22.92 -17.06 41.49
C SER A 35 -23.81 -15.83 41.35
N VAL A 36 -23.95 -15.04 42.42
CA VAL A 36 -24.59 -13.72 42.32
C VAL A 36 -23.62 -12.78 41.60
N VAL A 37 -23.96 -12.39 40.37
CA VAL A 37 -23.15 -11.47 39.56
C VAL A 37 -23.79 -10.10 39.54
N SER A 38 -23.07 -9.07 39.97
CA SER A 38 -23.42 -7.68 39.73
C SER A 38 -22.63 -7.14 38.53
N VAL A 39 -23.31 -6.45 37.62
CA VAL A 39 -22.70 -5.84 36.43
C VAL A 39 -22.74 -4.33 36.60
N GLN A 40 -21.58 -3.68 36.56
CA GLN A 40 -21.48 -2.23 36.50
C GLN A 40 -21.14 -1.80 35.08
N LEU A 41 -22.00 -0.96 34.49
CA LEU A 41 -21.77 -0.41 33.16
C LEU A 41 -20.83 0.79 33.28
N TYR A 42 -19.65 0.66 32.70
CA TYR A 42 -18.69 1.74 32.54
C TYR A 42 -18.34 1.85 31.07
N SER A 43 -18.58 3.03 30.49
CA SER A 43 -18.11 3.35 29.14
C SER A 43 -16.94 4.32 29.26
N PRO A 44 -15.69 3.86 29.13
CA PRO A 44 -14.53 4.73 29.08
C PRO A 44 -14.67 5.75 27.95
N TYR A 45 -14.26 7.00 28.19
CA TYR A 45 -14.13 8.00 27.15
C TYR A 45 -13.07 7.54 26.13
N ARG A 46 -13.47 7.46 24.86
CA ARG A 46 -12.52 7.22 23.77
C ARG A 46 -11.85 8.55 23.39
N PRO A 47 -10.51 8.60 23.31
CA PRO A 47 -9.83 9.79 22.82
C PRO A 47 -10.19 10.03 21.35
N LEU A 48 -10.33 11.29 20.95
CA LEU A 48 -10.63 11.66 19.57
C LEU A 48 -9.46 11.44 18.60
N VAL A 49 -8.23 11.33 19.11
CA VAL A 49 -7.04 11.06 18.28
C VAL A 49 -6.12 10.14 19.09
N ASP A 50 -5.74 9.01 18.51
CA ASP A 50 -4.74 8.10 19.09
C ASP A 50 -3.36 8.34 18.47
N VAL A 51 -2.31 8.19 19.28
CA VAL A 51 -0.92 8.33 18.84
C VAL A 51 -0.55 7.27 17.79
N ALA A 52 -1.22 6.11 17.78
CA ALA A 52 -1.09 5.08 16.76
C ALA A 52 -1.34 5.63 15.35
N GLU A 53 -2.31 6.53 15.17
CA GLU A 53 -2.62 7.12 13.87
C GLU A 53 -1.49 8.03 13.36
N VAL A 54 -0.84 8.76 14.27
CA VAL A 54 0.32 9.60 13.94
C VAL A 54 1.49 8.73 13.47
N PHE A 55 1.75 7.61 14.15
CA PHE A 55 2.78 6.66 13.73
C PHE A 55 2.45 6.00 12.38
N LEU A 56 1.20 5.58 12.15
CA LEU A 56 0.77 5.05 10.86
C LEU A 56 0.90 6.08 9.74
N TRP A 57 0.54 7.34 10.02
CA TRP A 57 0.72 8.45 9.09
C TRP A 57 2.19 8.63 8.72
N LEU A 58 3.08 8.68 9.72
CA LEU A 58 4.53 8.78 9.52
C LEU A 58 5.09 7.59 8.74
N MET A 59 4.66 6.38 9.07
CA MET A 59 5.07 5.16 8.38
C MET A 59 4.63 5.16 6.92
N ALA A 60 3.39 5.52 6.62
CA ALA A 60 2.88 5.57 5.25
C ALA A 60 3.62 6.62 4.40
N VAL A 61 3.79 7.84 4.94
CA VAL A 61 4.54 8.92 4.28
C VAL A 61 6.01 8.52 4.10
N GLY A 62 6.66 7.98 5.12
CA GLY A 62 8.05 7.53 5.08
C GLY A 62 8.27 6.39 4.08
N THR A 63 7.32 5.45 4.00
CA THR A 63 7.37 4.33 3.05
C THR A 63 7.33 4.82 1.61
N ILE A 64 6.38 5.71 1.27
CA ILE A 64 6.30 6.29 -0.08
C ILE A 64 7.52 7.15 -0.40
N LEU A 65 8.03 7.92 0.57
CA LEU A 65 9.24 8.72 0.43
C LEU A 65 10.43 7.84 0.04
N CYS A 66 10.74 6.82 0.86
CA CYS A 66 11.83 5.87 0.61
C CYS A 66 11.66 5.14 -0.72
N ALA A 67 10.46 4.62 -0.99
CA ALA A 67 10.17 3.91 -2.23
C ALA A 67 10.32 4.80 -3.46
N SER A 68 9.87 6.06 -3.39
CA SER A 68 9.98 7.01 -4.50
C SER A 68 11.44 7.34 -4.82
N TYR A 69 12.24 7.68 -3.80
CA TYR A 69 13.66 7.99 -3.98
C TYR A 69 14.42 6.80 -4.56
N TRP A 70 14.14 5.61 -4.07
CA TRP A 70 14.79 4.41 -4.57
C TRP A 70 14.31 4.05 -5.99
N SER A 71 13.01 4.07 -6.25
CA SER A 71 12.45 3.85 -7.60
C SER A 71 13.05 4.81 -8.62
N ALA A 72 13.26 6.07 -8.24
CA ALA A 72 13.84 7.06 -9.13
C ALA A 72 15.39 6.94 -9.24
N TRP A 73 16.06 6.45 -8.19
CA TRP A 73 17.51 6.16 -8.20
C TRP A 73 17.84 5.00 -9.14
N THR A 74 17.07 3.91 -9.07
CA THR A 74 17.25 2.72 -9.93
C THR A 74 17.08 3.05 -11.41
N VAL A 75 16.10 3.89 -11.77
CA VAL A 75 15.94 4.39 -13.15
C VAL A 75 17.18 5.15 -13.60
N ARG A 76 17.71 6.03 -12.76
CA ARG A 76 18.91 6.81 -13.08
C ARG A 76 20.12 5.91 -13.30
N GLU A 77 20.35 4.93 -12.44
CA GLU A 77 21.48 4.01 -12.59
C GLU A 77 21.35 3.21 -13.89
N SER A 78 20.16 2.69 -14.19
CA SER A 78 19.91 1.96 -15.44
C SER A 78 20.13 2.80 -16.70
N ALA A 79 19.80 4.10 -16.65
CA ALA A 79 20.05 5.02 -17.76
C ALA A 79 21.55 5.30 -17.95
N ILE A 80 22.31 5.45 -16.85
CA ILE A 80 23.77 5.63 -16.89
C ILE A 80 24.46 4.37 -17.43
N GLU A 81 24.01 3.18 -17.01
CA GLU A 81 24.53 1.91 -17.54
C GLU A 81 24.24 1.76 -19.03
N GLN A 82 23.02 2.08 -19.48
CA GLN A 82 22.69 2.09 -20.91
C GLN A 82 23.55 3.09 -21.71
N GLU A 83 23.79 4.29 -21.18
CA GLU A 83 24.65 5.28 -21.83
C GLU A 83 26.11 4.79 -21.94
N LYS A 84 26.65 4.15 -20.89
CA LYS A 84 27.97 3.51 -20.93
C LYS A 84 28.02 2.40 -21.97
N LEU A 85 27.03 1.51 -21.98
CA LEU A 85 26.95 0.43 -22.96
C LEU A 85 26.83 0.95 -24.39
N LEU A 86 26.07 2.03 -24.63
CA LEU A 86 25.98 2.66 -25.95
C LEU A 86 27.31 3.30 -26.39
N LYS A 87 28.04 3.88 -25.43
CA LYS A 87 29.37 4.45 -25.69
C LYS A 87 30.40 3.35 -25.99
N ASP A 88 30.38 2.26 -25.24
CA ASP A 88 31.26 1.12 -25.45
C ASP A 88 30.88 0.33 -26.73
N ALA A 89 29.58 0.22 -27.04
CA ALA A 89 29.08 -0.39 -28.28
C ALA A 89 29.31 0.46 -29.54
N SER A 90 29.61 1.76 -29.39
CA SER A 90 30.02 2.59 -30.53
C SER A 90 31.39 2.20 -31.10
N ASP A 91 32.20 1.44 -30.34
CA ASP A 91 33.46 0.83 -30.80
C ASP A 91 33.29 -0.62 -31.33
N GLU A 92 32.14 -1.27 -31.11
CA GLU A 92 31.84 -2.65 -31.54
C GLU A 92 30.42 -2.72 -32.14
N TYR A 93 30.21 -2.06 -33.28
CA TYR A 93 28.92 -2.11 -33.96
C TYR A 93 28.64 -3.52 -34.53
N VAL A 94 27.41 -3.99 -34.30
CA VAL A 94 26.74 -5.16 -34.94
C VAL A 94 26.94 -6.51 -34.23
N ASN A 95 26.12 -6.79 -33.21
CA ASN A 95 25.27 -8.01 -33.11
C ASN A 95 24.71 -8.20 -31.68
N ALA A 96 23.42 -7.94 -31.49
CA ALA A 96 22.49 -8.77 -30.72
C ALA A 96 21.15 -8.02 -30.57
N GLU A 97 20.17 -8.43 -31.38
CA GLU A 97 18.79 -8.09 -31.14
C GLU A 97 18.32 -8.64 -29.79
N ASN A 98 17.76 -7.74 -28.99
CA ASN A 98 16.60 -7.89 -28.11
C ASN A 98 16.47 -9.17 -27.27
N ALA A 99 16.80 -9.04 -25.99
CA ALA A 99 16.04 -9.68 -24.91
C ALA A 99 16.17 -8.86 -23.60
N GLY A 100 15.75 -7.59 -23.63
CA GLY A 100 15.60 -6.80 -22.42
C GLY A 100 14.35 -7.23 -21.66
N TYR A 101 14.48 -8.16 -20.70
CA TYR A 101 13.48 -8.29 -19.64
C TYR A 101 13.43 -6.95 -18.90
N SER A 102 12.41 -6.13 -19.16
CA SER A 102 12.20 -4.94 -18.34
C SER A 102 11.86 -5.39 -16.93
N ALA A 103 12.73 -5.10 -15.96
CA ALA A 103 12.55 -5.47 -14.55
C ALA A 103 11.39 -4.71 -13.85
N TYR A 104 10.53 -4.04 -14.62
CA TYR A 104 9.39 -3.26 -14.16
C TYR A 104 8.16 -3.57 -15.01
N VAL A 105 6.99 -3.42 -14.40
CA VAL A 105 5.67 -3.65 -15.01
C VAL A 105 4.98 -2.31 -15.17
N GLU A 106 4.75 -1.89 -16.40
CA GLU A 106 3.95 -0.69 -16.68
C GLU A 106 2.46 -0.99 -16.64
N ILE A 107 1.71 -0.15 -15.94
CA ILE A 107 0.25 -0.26 -15.90
C ILE A 107 -0.30 0.24 -17.24
N SER A 108 -1.10 -0.58 -17.91
CA SER A 108 -1.90 -0.17 -19.06
C SER A 108 -3.26 0.41 -18.61
N THR A 109 -3.90 1.19 -19.49
CA THR A 109 -5.27 1.68 -19.21
C THR A 109 -6.27 0.54 -19.04
N ALA A 110 -6.12 -0.54 -19.80
CA ALA A 110 -6.93 -1.74 -19.66
C ALA A 110 -6.70 -2.41 -18.30
N ALA A 111 -5.44 -2.54 -17.86
CA ALA A 111 -5.09 -3.09 -16.56
C ALA A 111 -5.68 -2.27 -15.41
N ALA A 112 -5.71 -0.93 -15.53
CA ALA A 112 -6.32 -0.04 -14.54
C ALA A 112 -7.84 -0.22 -14.41
N ILE A 113 -8.54 -0.48 -15.51
CA ILE A 113 -9.99 -0.74 -15.48
C ILE A 113 -10.26 -2.16 -14.99
N SER A 114 -9.51 -3.16 -15.46
CA SER A 114 -9.65 -4.54 -15.02
C SER A 114 -9.35 -4.71 -13.53
N PHE A 115 -8.47 -3.87 -12.97
CA PHE A 115 -8.19 -3.85 -11.54
C PHE A 115 -9.45 -3.71 -10.71
N VAL A 116 -10.39 -2.83 -11.08
CA VAL A 116 -11.66 -2.65 -10.34
C VAL A 116 -12.49 -3.93 -10.35
N VAL A 117 -12.60 -4.58 -11.51
CA VAL A 117 -13.41 -5.79 -11.68
C VAL A 117 -12.79 -6.95 -10.90
N ILE A 118 -11.48 -7.15 -11.03
CA ILE A 118 -10.73 -8.21 -10.36
C ILE A 118 -10.75 -7.99 -8.84
N ALA A 119 -10.45 -6.78 -8.37
CA ALA A 119 -10.48 -6.44 -6.95
C ALA A 119 -11.89 -6.61 -6.35
N SER A 120 -12.93 -6.22 -7.10
CA SER A 120 -14.32 -6.41 -6.67
C SER A 120 -14.69 -7.89 -6.59
N CYS A 121 -14.32 -8.69 -7.59
CA CYS A 121 -14.53 -10.14 -7.57
C CYS A 121 -13.79 -10.80 -6.41
N PHE A 122 -12.53 -10.41 -6.20
CA PHE A 122 -11.72 -10.90 -5.09
C PHE A 122 -12.34 -10.51 -3.74
N LEU A 123 -12.76 -9.27 -3.54
CA LEU A 123 -13.38 -8.81 -2.30
C LEU A 123 -14.70 -9.56 -2.00
N VAL A 124 -15.55 -9.77 -3.01
CA VAL A 124 -16.78 -10.58 -2.84
C VAL A 124 -16.44 -12.02 -2.51
N MET A 125 -15.42 -12.58 -3.16
CA MET A 125 -14.92 -13.92 -2.85
C MET A 125 -14.46 -14.00 -1.38
N LEU A 126 -13.68 -13.01 -0.91
CA LEU A 126 -13.31 -12.91 0.51
C LEU A 126 -14.53 -12.86 1.41
N TYR A 127 -15.50 -12.01 1.11
CA TYR A 127 -16.69 -11.82 1.92
C TYR A 127 -17.58 -13.07 2.01
N LYS A 128 -17.69 -13.83 0.92
CA LYS A 128 -18.53 -15.05 0.85
C LYS A 128 -17.81 -16.29 1.34
N PHE A 129 -16.50 -16.42 1.10
CA PHE A 129 -15.70 -17.61 1.38
C PHE A 129 -14.68 -17.39 2.51
N MET A 130 -14.94 -16.41 3.39
CA MET A 130 -14.10 -16.09 4.57
C MET A 130 -14.09 -17.24 5.58
N THR A 131 -13.34 -18.29 5.27
CA THR A 131 -13.06 -19.42 6.14
C THR A 131 -11.65 -19.27 6.70
N SER A 132 -11.38 -19.82 7.89
CA SER A 132 -10.05 -19.80 8.52
C SER A 132 -8.96 -20.32 7.57
N TRP A 133 -9.25 -21.40 6.83
CA TRP A 133 -8.33 -21.95 5.83
C TRP A 133 -7.98 -20.93 4.73
N PHE A 134 -8.94 -20.12 4.29
CA PHE A 134 -8.69 -19.12 3.27
C PHE A 134 -7.80 -17.99 3.80
N VAL A 135 -7.97 -17.58 5.07
CA VAL A 135 -7.08 -16.59 5.70
C VAL A 135 -5.67 -17.12 5.79
N GLU A 136 -5.48 -18.39 6.20
CA GLU A 136 -4.16 -19.05 6.21
C GLU A 136 -3.49 -19.05 4.82
N VAL A 137 -4.24 -19.27 3.73
CA VAL A 137 -3.71 -19.14 2.37
C VAL A 137 -3.20 -17.72 2.10
N LEU A 138 -3.93 -16.68 2.54
CA LEU A 138 -3.47 -15.30 2.43
C LEU A 138 -2.22 -15.03 3.28
N VAL A 139 -2.09 -15.64 4.46
CA VAL A 139 -0.88 -15.55 5.29
C VAL A 139 0.32 -16.12 4.55
N VAL A 140 0.18 -17.29 3.93
CA VAL A 140 1.25 -17.92 3.14
C VAL A 140 1.65 -17.03 1.96
N LEU A 141 0.68 -16.49 1.20
CA LEU A 141 0.94 -15.57 0.10
C LEU A 141 1.65 -14.29 0.56
N PHE A 142 1.21 -13.74 1.71
CA PHE A 142 1.85 -12.58 2.30
C PHE A 142 3.28 -12.88 2.78
N CYS A 143 3.55 -14.06 3.35
CA CYS A 143 4.90 -14.50 3.69
C CYS A 143 5.79 -14.60 2.46
N ILE A 144 5.30 -15.15 1.35
CA ILE A 144 6.06 -15.25 0.09
C ILE A 144 6.44 -13.85 -0.40
N GLY A 145 5.47 -12.94 -0.54
CA GLY A 145 5.74 -11.56 -0.96
C GLY A 145 6.61 -10.79 0.05
N GLY A 146 6.45 -11.07 1.35
CA GLY A 146 7.23 -10.48 2.42
C GLY A 146 8.70 -10.92 2.40
N VAL A 147 8.97 -12.19 2.08
CA VAL A 147 10.34 -12.70 1.87
C VAL A 147 11.00 -11.98 0.70
N GLU A 148 10.30 -11.88 -0.44
CA GLU A 148 10.81 -11.17 -1.62
C GLU A 148 11.07 -9.68 -1.30
N GLY A 149 10.11 -9.02 -0.66
CA GLY A 149 10.24 -7.62 -0.25
C GLY A 149 11.40 -7.40 0.70
N LEU A 150 11.48 -8.19 1.77
CA LEU A 150 12.53 -8.09 2.79
C LEU A 150 13.91 -8.38 2.19
N GLN A 151 14.02 -9.38 1.30
CA GLN A 151 15.25 -9.70 0.61
C GLN A 151 15.73 -8.52 -0.24
N THR A 152 14.87 -7.94 -1.08
CA THR A 152 15.21 -6.78 -1.92
C THR A 152 15.66 -5.59 -1.08
N CYS A 153 14.93 -5.28 0.00
CA CYS A 153 15.27 -4.22 0.95
C CYS A 153 16.61 -4.44 1.65
N LEU A 154 16.85 -5.65 2.19
CA LEU A 154 18.09 -5.96 2.90
C LEU A 154 19.29 -6.00 1.96
N VAL A 155 19.15 -6.56 0.76
CA VAL A 155 20.24 -6.61 -0.23
C VAL A 155 20.67 -5.20 -0.61
N ALA A 156 19.73 -4.30 -0.87
CA ALA A 156 20.06 -2.92 -1.20
C ALA A 156 20.66 -2.16 -0.02
N LEU A 157 20.10 -2.32 1.18
CA LEU A 157 20.65 -1.70 2.39
C LEU A 157 22.07 -2.17 2.66
N LEU A 158 22.34 -3.49 2.57
CA LEU A 158 23.66 -4.06 2.76
C LEU A 158 24.63 -3.65 1.64
N SER A 159 24.16 -3.53 0.40
CA SER A 159 25.00 -3.04 -0.72
C SER A 159 25.47 -1.59 -0.53
N CYS A 160 24.75 -0.78 0.24
CA CYS A 160 25.15 0.58 0.61
C CYS A 160 26.32 0.60 1.61
N PHE A 161 26.57 -0.49 2.34
CA PHE A 161 27.70 -0.59 3.28
C PHE A 161 28.97 -1.04 2.55
N ARG A 162 30.05 -0.25 2.71
CA ARG A 162 31.35 -0.45 2.04
C ARG A 162 31.99 -1.82 2.30
N TRP A 163 31.64 -2.49 3.40
CA TRP A 163 32.11 -3.85 3.73
C TRP A 163 31.50 -4.92 2.81
N PHE A 164 30.22 -4.79 2.46
CA PHE A 164 29.48 -5.81 1.70
C PHE A 164 29.45 -5.55 0.19
N GLN A 165 30.09 -4.47 -0.26
CA GLN A 165 30.11 -4.03 -1.65
C GLN A 165 30.71 -5.10 -2.59
N HIS A 166 31.77 -5.80 -2.19
CA HIS A 166 32.36 -6.87 -3.00
C HIS A 166 31.45 -8.10 -3.12
N ALA A 167 30.70 -8.45 -2.07
CA ALA A 167 29.75 -9.56 -2.10
C ALA A 167 28.47 -9.22 -2.91
N ALA A 168 28.09 -7.95 -2.97
CA ALA A 168 26.99 -7.46 -3.80
C ALA A 168 27.32 -7.49 -5.30
N GLN A 169 28.58 -7.22 -5.67
CA GLN A 169 29.06 -7.15 -7.06
C GLN A 169 29.47 -8.50 -7.67
N THR A 170 29.51 -9.56 -6.86
CA THR A 170 29.89 -10.90 -7.33
C THR A 170 28.64 -11.73 -7.60
N PHE A 171 28.48 -12.23 -8.83
CA PHE A 171 27.31 -13.00 -9.27
C PHE A 171 27.64 -14.47 -9.48
N VAL A 172 26.72 -15.35 -9.08
CA VAL A 172 26.78 -16.79 -9.34
C VAL A 172 25.63 -17.16 -10.26
N LYS A 173 25.92 -17.96 -11.30
CA LYS A 173 24.87 -18.57 -12.11
C LYS A 173 24.28 -19.75 -11.35
N VAL A 174 23.10 -19.56 -10.79
CA VAL A 174 22.32 -20.63 -10.15
C VAL A 174 21.48 -21.32 -11.23
N PRO A 175 21.45 -22.66 -11.29
CA PRO A 175 20.54 -23.36 -12.18
C PRO A 175 19.09 -22.89 -11.94
N PHE A 176 18.33 -22.65 -13.01
CA PHE A 176 16.93 -22.16 -12.99
C PHE A 176 16.70 -20.69 -12.60
N PHE A 177 17.50 -20.09 -11.71
CA PHE A 177 17.31 -18.71 -11.23
C PHE A 177 18.20 -17.64 -11.90
N GLY A 178 19.15 -18.04 -12.75
CA GLY A 178 20.03 -17.10 -13.45
C GLY A 178 21.18 -16.57 -12.60
N ALA A 179 21.68 -15.38 -12.93
CA ALA A 179 22.79 -14.75 -12.20
C ALA A 179 22.28 -14.07 -10.91
N VAL A 180 22.59 -14.67 -9.75
CA VAL A 180 22.17 -14.19 -8.43
C VAL A 180 23.40 -13.70 -7.66
N SER A 181 23.31 -12.56 -6.97
CA SER A 181 24.43 -12.06 -6.16
C SER A 181 24.65 -12.93 -4.92
N TYR A 182 25.91 -13.10 -4.49
CA TYR A 182 26.24 -13.85 -3.27
C TYR A 182 25.51 -13.31 -2.03
N LEU A 183 25.36 -12.00 -1.96
CA LEU A 183 24.63 -11.32 -0.90
C LEU A 183 23.17 -11.78 -0.84
N THR A 184 22.50 -11.89 -2.00
CA THR A 184 21.13 -12.39 -2.08
C THR A 184 21.04 -13.80 -1.50
N ILE A 185 21.91 -14.72 -1.93
CA ILE A 185 21.93 -16.11 -1.45
C ILE A 185 22.12 -16.17 0.08
N ALA A 186 22.97 -15.31 0.64
CA ALA A 186 23.24 -15.28 2.07
C ALA A 186 22.05 -14.73 2.89
N VAL A 187 21.30 -13.76 2.34
CA VAL A 187 20.19 -13.09 3.04
C VAL A 187 18.87 -13.85 2.92
N THR A 188 18.62 -14.55 1.80
CA THR A 188 17.39 -15.33 1.56
C THR A 188 17.00 -16.25 2.73
N PRO A 189 17.87 -17.12 3.30
CA PRO A 189 17.47 -18.00 4.40
C PRO A 189 17.05 -17.23 5.65
N PHE A 190 17.68 -16.09 5.94
CA PHE A 190 17.29 -15.22 7.04
C PHE A 190 15.89 -14.62 6.82
N CYS A 191 15.59 -14.14 5.61
CA CYS A 191 14.27 -13.63 5.25
C CYS A 191 13.18 -14.69 5.38
N ILE A 192 13.44 -15.92 4.92
CA ILE A 192 12.51 -17.05 5.03
C ILE A 192 12.24 -17.36 6.51
N VAL A 193 13.28 -17.46 7.34
CA VAL A 193 13.12 -17.73 8.77
C VAL A 193 12.30 -16.62 9.45
N PHE A 194 12.57 -15.35 9.14
CA PHE A 194 11.82 -14.23 9.70
C PHE A 194 10.33 -14.28 9.33
N ALA A 195 10.00 -14.56 8.05
CA ALA A 195 8.61 -14.66 7.60
C ALA A 195 7.88 -15.87 8.20
N VAL A 196 8.55 -17.03 8.30
CA VAL A 196 7.97 -18.23 8.92
C VAL A 196 7.72 -18.02 10.41
N LEU A 197 8.69 -17.43 11.13
CA LEU A 197 8.52 -17.10 12.55
C LEU A 197 7.35 -16.14 12.76
N TRP A 198 7.22 -15.11 11.93
CA TRP A 198 6.07 -14.23 11.99
C TRP A 198 4.76 -14.98 11.73
N GLY A 199 4.70 -15.83 10.69
CA GLY A 199 3.50 -16.61 10.37
C GLY A 199 3.05 -17.53 11.50
N VAL A 200 3.99 -18.21 12.16
CA VAL A 200 3.70 -19.12 13.30
C VAL A 200 3.27 -18.35 14.55
N TYR A 201 3.93 -17.23 14.86
CA TYR A 201 3.67 -16.44 16.05
C TYR A 201 2.72 -15.26 15.79
N ARG A 202 1.93 -15.28 14.70
CA ARG A 202 1.09 -14.15 14.25
C ARG A 202 0.03 -13.69 15.25
N HIS A 203 -0.41 -14.58 16.14
CA HIS A 203 -1.43 -14.31 17.15
C HIS A 203 -0.88 -13.71 18.45
N VAL A 204 0.44 -13.58 18.57
CA VAL A 204 1.06 -12.99 19.76
C VAL A 204 0.98 -11.46 19.68
N SER A 205 0.81 -10.82 20.83
CA SER A 205 0.60 -9.36 20.93
C SER A 205 1.68 -8.49 20.28
N PHE A 206 2.91 -8.97 20.11
CA PHE A 206 4.01 -8.24 19.45
C PHE A 206 4.16 -8.55 17.95
N ALA A 207 3.36 -9.47 17.40
CA ALA A 207 3.48 -9.92 16.01
C ALA A 207 3.16 -8.84 14.97
N TRP A 208 2.51 -7.75 15.39
CA TRP A 208 2.28 -6.58 14.53
C TRP A 208 3.58 -5.96 14.01
N VAL A 209 4.66 -5.97 14.80
CA VAL A 209 5.95 -5.41 14.38
C VAL A 209 6.50 -6.19 13.18
N GLY A 210 6.43 -7.52 13.23
CA GLY A 210 6.85 -8.37 12.12
C GLY A 210 5.98 -8.18 10.88
N GLN A 211 4.66 -8.04 11.09
CA GLN A 211 3.71 -7.79 9.99
C GLN A 211 4.03 -6.46 9.29
N ASP A 212 4.24 -5.39 10.05
CA ASP A 212 4.51 -4.07 9.50
C ASP A 212 5.87 -4.02 8.78
N ILE A 213 6.90 -4.71 9.30
CA ILE A 213 8.20 -4.84 8.61
C ILE A 213 8.01 -5.53 7.25
N LEU A 214 7.34 -6.70 7.22
CA LEU A 214 7.07 -7.43 5.97
C LEU A 214 6.18 -6.61 5.02
N GLY A 215 5.20 -5.88 5.57
CA GLY A 215 4.29 -5.04 4.82
C GLY A 215 4.99 -3.85 4.17
N ILE A 216 5.82 -3.11 4.92
CA ILE A 216 6.59 -1.97 4.41
C ILE A 216 7.54 -2.42 3.30
N THR A 217 8.28 -3.52 3.50
CA THR A 217 9.21 -3.99 2.47
C THR A 217 8.49 -4.47 1.22
N LEU A 218 7.33 -5.13 1.37
CA LEU A 218 6.46 -5.49 0.24
C LEU A 218 5.94 -4.24 -0.50
N ILE A 219 5.47 -3.21 0.20
CA ILE A 219 5.00 -1.95 -0.41
C ILE A 219 6.14 -1.27 -1.19
N ILE A 220 7.33 -1.17 -0.60
CA ILE A 220 8.50 -0.57 -1.27
C ILE A 220 8.80 -1.32 -2.57
N THR A 221 8.85 -2.65 -2.53
CA THR A 221 9.13 -3.48 -3.71
C THR A 221 8.04 -3.34 -4.78
N VAL A 222 6.76 -3.31 -4.39
CA VAL A 222 5.66 -3.08 -5.35
C VAL A 222 5.80 -1.72 -6.04
N LEU A 223 6.15 -0.66 -5.30
CA LEU A 223 6.37 0.69 -5.86
C LEU A 223 7.65 0.80 -6.73
N GLN A 224 8.57 -0.15 -6.64
CA GLN A 224 9.73 -0.25 -7.53
C GLN A 224 9.40 -0.97 -8.84
N ILE A 225 8.67 -2.08 -8.73
CA ILE A 225 8.31 -2.95 -9.86
C ILE A 225 7.20 -2.30 -10.68
N VAL A 226 6.14 -1.82 -10.06
CA VAL A 226 4.95 -1.32 -10.75
C VAL A 226 5.13 0.16 -11.08
N ARG A 227 4.91 0.54 -12.34
CA ARG A 227 5.11 1.90 -12.82
C ARG A 227 3.90 2.42 -13.58
N ILE A 228 3.53 3.67 -13.29
CA ILE A 228 2.63 4.44 -14.14
C ILE A 228 3.47 5.04 -15.28
N PRO A 229 3.11 4.79 -16.57
CA PRO A 229 3.87 5.30 -17.71
C PRO A 229 3.57 6.77 -18.02
N ASN A 230 2.34 7.22 -17.77
CA ASN A 230 1.93 8.60 -18.00
C ASN A 230 0.77 9.01 -17.07
N LEU A 231 0.53 10.31 -16.96
CA LEU A 231 -0.50 10.86 -16.08
C LEU A 231 -1.91 10.42 -16.48
N LYS A 232 -2.16 10.12 -17.76
CA LYS A 232 -3.47 9.60 -18.22
C LYS A 232 -3.77 8.27 -17.54
N VAL A 233 -2.85 7.31 -17.57
CA VAL A 233 -3.02 6.02 -16.89
C VAL A 233 -3.20 6.22 -15.38
N GLY A 234 -2.37 7.05 -14.76
CA GLY A 234 -2.47 7.33 -13.32
C GLY A 234 -3.81 7.94 -12.92
N THR A 235 -4.34 8.85 -13.75
CA THR A 235 -5.67 9.46 -13.56
C THR A 235 -6.77 8.42 -13.64
N VAL A 236 -6.73 7.53 -14.64
CA VAL A 236 -7.72 6.44 -14.80
C VAL A 236 -7.65 5.50 -13.60
N LEU A 237 -6.46 5.03 -13.23
CA LEU A 237 -6.26 4.11 -12.10
C LEU A 237 -6.79 4.69 -10.78
N LEU A 238 -6.39 5.91 -10.43
CA LEU A 238 -6.80 6.55 -9.18
C LEU A 238 -8.29 6.91 -9.17
N SER A 239 -8.87 7.31 -10.31
CA SER A 239 -10.31 7.56 -10.40
C SER A 239 -11.11 6.26 -10.23
N CYS A 240 -10.64 5.17 -10.85
CA CYS A 240 -11.21 3.84 -10.68
C CYS A 240 -11.12 3.36 -9.23
N ALA A 241 -9.98 3.55 -8.57
CA ALA A 241 -9.78 3.18 -7.18
C ALA A 241 -10.63 4.02 -6.21
N PHE A 242 -10.76 5.32 -6.48
CA PHE A 242 -11.67 6.22 -5.75
C PHE A 242 -13.12 5.74 -5.80
N LEU A 243 -13.62 5.40 -6.99
CA LEU A 243 -14.98 4.88 -7.16
C LEU A 243 -15.16 3.52 -6.50
N TYR A 244 -14.16 2.64 -6.60
CA TYR A 244 -14.14 1.34 -5.94
C TYR A 244 -14.31 1.46 -4.42
N ASP A 245 -13.54 2.36 -3.79
CA ASP A 245 -13.54 2.54 -2.34
C ASP A 245 -14.90 3.07 -1.84
N ILE A 246 -15.44 4.11 -2.50
CA ILE A 246 -16.78 4.63 -2.18
C ILE A 246 -17.85 3.55 -2.33
N PHE A 247 -17.79 2.78 -3.41
CA PHE A 247 -18.76 1.72 -3.67
C PHE A 247 -18.72 0.65 -2.57
N TRP A 248 -17.54 0.14 -2.23
CA TRP A 248 -17.41 -0.96 -1.27
C TRP A 248 -17.56 -0.56 0.19
N VAL A 249 -17.38 0.72 0.52
CA VAL A 249 -17.63 1.24 1.88
C VAL A 249 -19.08 1.65 2.09
N PHE A 250 -19.65 2.47 1.19
CA PHE A 250 -20.97 3.06 1.39
C PHE A 250 -22.08 2.34 0.63
N VAL A 251 -21.88 2.04 -0.65
CA VAL A 251 -22.94 1.50 -1.51
C VAL A 251 -23.21 0.02 -1.21
N SER A 252 -22.17 -0.74 -0.85
CA SER A 252 -22.28 -2.17 -0.55
C SER A 252 -23.26 -2.47 0.60
N LYS A 253 -23.40 -1.55 1.57
CA LYS A 253 -24.38 -1.66 2.67
C LYS A 253 -25.81 -1.84 2.18
N TRP A 254 -26.17 -1.23 1.06
CA TRP A 254 -27.53 -1.30 0.54
C TRP A 254 -27.88 -2.70 0.02
N TRP A 255 -26.89 -3.44 -0.49
CA TRP A 255 -27.08 -4.78 -1.06
C TRP A 255 -26.79 -5.91 -0.07
N PHE A 256 -25.80 -5.72 0.80
CA PHE A 256 -25.31 -6.74 1.73
C PHE A 256 -25.67 -6.48 3.19
N HIS A 257 -26.43 -5.42 3.47
CA HIS A 257 -26.81 -4.93 4.82
C HIS A 257 -25.64 -4.51 5.73
N GLU A 258 -24.40 -4.82 5.34
CA GLU A 258 -23.15 -4.47 6.01
C GLU A 258 -22.14 -3.95 4.99
N SER A 259 -21.16 -3.16 5.45
CA SER A 259 -20.05 -2.75 4.59
C SER A 259 -19.10 -3.92 4.38
N VAL A 260 -19.11 -4.49 3.17
CA VAL A 260 -18.27 -5.64 2.81
C VAL A 260 -16.79 -5.37 3.11
N MET A 261 -16.28 -4.18 2.77
CA MET A 261 -14.87 -3.83 3.03
C MET A 261 -14.52 -3.84 4.52
N ILE A 262 -15.43 -3.39 5.40
CA ILE A 262 -15.19 -3.31 6.84
C ILE A 262 -15.18 -4.71 7.45
N VAL A 263 -16.18 -5.53 7.10
CA VAL A 263 -16.30 -6.92 7.59
C VAL A 263 -15.09 -7.75 7.18
N VAL A 264 -14.64 -7.58 5.93
CA VAL A 264 -13.47 -8.29 5.39
C VAL A 264 -12.17 -7.79 6.03
N ALA A 265 -12.02 -6.48 6.28
CA ALA A 265 -10.83 -5.92 6.92
C ALA A 265 -10.68 -6.36 8.38
N ARG A 266 -11.80 -6.47 9.12
CA ARG A 266 -11.80 -6.87 10.54
C ARG A 266 -11.76 -8.38 10.76
N GLY A 267 -12.19 -9.18 9.78
CA GLY A 267 -12.25 -10.62 9.96
C GLY A 267 -13.44 -11.08 10.81
N ASP A 268 -14.48 -10.25 10.95
CA ASP A 268 -15.60 -10.45 11.90
C ASP A 268 -16.31 -11.82 11.76
N LYS A 269 -16.26 -12.45 10.58
CA LYS A 269 -16.87 -13.77 10.31
C LYS A 269 -15.97 -14.98 10.58
N SER A 270 -14.65 -14.81 10.72
CA SER A 270 -13.70 -15.92 10.88
C SER A 270 -13.14 -16.06 12.31
N GLY A 271 -13.34 -15.05 13.17
CA GLY A 271 -12.80 -15.06 14.54
C GLY A 271 -11.27 -14.97 14.60
N GLU A 272 -10.63 -14.54 13.51
CA GLU A 272 -9.19 -14.32 13.41
C GLU A 272 -8.87 -12.82 13.29
N ASP A 273 -7.63 -12.45 13.63
CA ASP A 273 -7.08 -11.09 13.53
C ASP A 273 -6.94 -10.61 12.06
N GLY A 274 -8.05 -10.42 11.35
CA GLY A 274 -8.15 -9.79 10.03
C GLY A 274 -7.21 -10.32 8.93
N ILE A 275 -7.16 -9.60 7.81
CA ILE A 275 -6.32 -9.92 6.65
C ILE A 275 -4.90 -9.34 6.86
N PRO A 276 -3.81 -10.08 6.54
CA PRO A 276 -2.44 -9.60 6.78
C PRO A 276 -1.99 -8.41 5.90
N MET A 277 -2.80 -7.99 4.94
CA MET A 277 -2.49 -6.94 3.95
C MET A 277 -2.80 -5.52 4.46
N LEU A 278 -2.46 -5.27 5.73
CA LEU A 278 -2.75 -4.04 6.47
C LEU A 278 -1.51 -3.69 7.32
N LEU A 279 -1.19 -2.40 7.46
CA LEU A 279 -0.28 -1.96 8.54
C LEU A 279 -1.09 -1.73 9.80
N LYS A 280 -0.58 -2.14 10.96
CA LYS A 280 -1.33 -2.11 12.23
C LYS A 280 -0.49 -1.64 13.40
N ILE A 281 -1.00 -0.66 14.15
CA ILE A 281 -0.38 -0.19 15.39
C ILE A 281 -1.39 -0.31 16.53
N PRO A 282 -1.01 -0.90 17.68
CA PRO A 282 -1.90 -0.98 18.83
C PRO A 282 -2.24 0.42 19.34
N ARG A 283 -3.51 0.67 19.62
CA ARG A 283 -3.95 1.94 20.22
C ARG A 283 -3.39 2.07 21.62
N LEU A 284 -2.71 3.16 21.89
CA LEU A 284 -1.99 3.35 23.16
C LEU A 284 -2.86 4.03 24.23
N PHE A 285 -3.83 4.85 23.80
CA PHE A 285 -4.63 5.68 24.70
C PHE A 285 -6.12 5.33 24.67
N ASP A 286 -6.54 4.39 23.83
CA ASP A 286 -7.91 3.87 23.79
C ASP A 286 -8.10 2.78 24.88
N PRO A 287 -8.94 3.00 25.92
CA PRO A 287 -9.18 2.01 26.97
C PRO A 287 -9.84 0.72 26.47
N TRP A 288 -10.44 0.78 25.27
CA TRP A 288 -11.04 -0.37 24.61
C TRP A 288 -10.01 -1.22 23.86
N GLY A 289 -8.77 -0.76 23.77
CA GLY A 289 -7.68 -1.41 23.05
C GLY A 289 -7.93 -1.49 21.54
N GLY A 290 -7.36 -2.52 20.92
CA GLY A 290 -7.44 -2.76 19.49
C GLY A 290 -6.33 -2.07 18.69
N TYR A 291 -6.46 -2.13 17.38
CA TYR A 291 -5.47 -1.63 16.44
C TYR A 291 -6.04 -0.46 15.64
N SER A 292 -5.19 0.52 15.33
CA SER A 292 -5.39 1.40 14.18
C SER A 292 -4.80 0.69 12.95
N ILE A 293 -5.50 0.77 11.83
CA ILE A 293 -5.15 0.04 10.60
C ILE A 293 -5.17 0.96 9.39
N ILE A 294 -4.29 0.68 8.42
CA ILE A 294 -4.31 1.30 7.08
C ILE A 294 -4.06 0.23 6.02
N GLY A 295 -4.83 0.27 4.93
CA GLY A 295 -4.72 -0.70 3.84
C GLY A 295 -3.50 -0.45 2.96
N PHE A 296 -2.88 -1.53 2.47
CA PHE A 296 -1.77 -1.38 1.50
C PHE A 296 -2.21 -0.67 0.22
N GLY A 297 -3.46 -0.86 -0.21
CA GLY A 297 -4.01 -0.18 -1.38
C GLY A 297 -4.00 1.35 -1.25
N ASP A 298 -4.26 1.86 -0.04
CA ASP A 298 -4.30 3.30 0.26
C ASP A 298 -2.92 3.95 0.20
N ILE A 299 -1.86 3.15 0.37
CA ILE A 299 -0.46 3.58 0.29
C ILE A 299 0.07 3.37 -1.13
N ILE A 300 -0.13 2.19 -1.72
CA ILE A 300 0.42 1.80 -3.01
C ILE A 300 -0.19 2.64 -4.14
N LEU A 301 -1.52 2.76 -4.21
CA LEU A 301 -2.16 3.38 -5.38
C LEU A 301 -1.78 4.87 -5.51
N PRO A 302 -1.92 5.71 -4.47
CA PRO A 302 -1.43 7.09 -4.52
C PRO A 302 0.11 7.14 -4.58
N GLY A 303 0.80 6.21 -3.93
CA GLY A 303 2.26 6.09 -3.95
C GLY A 303 2.84 5.91 -5.35
N LEU A 304 2.15 5.23 -6.26
CA LEU A 304 2.56 5.10 -7.66
C LEU A 304 2.60 6.45 -8.38
N LEU A 305 1.61 7.33 -8.12
CA LEU A 305 1.59 8.69 -8.69
C LEU A 305 2.71 9.56 -8.10
N VAL A 306 2.95 9.43 -6.80
CA VAL A 306 4.02 10.14 -6.10
C VAL A 306 5.40 9.67 -6.60
N ALA A 307 5.62 8.36 -6.76
CA ALA A 307 6.86 7.83 -7.33
C ALA A 307 7.04 8.24 -8.81
N PHE A 308 5.94 8.33 -9.58
CA PHE A 308 5.97 8.91 -10.93
C PHE A 308 6.44 10.37 -10.92
N SER A 309 5.97 11.18 -9.96
CA SER A 309 6.35 12.59 -9.86
C SER A 309 7.86 12.80 -9.64
N LEU A 310 8.50 12.02 -8.78
CA LEU A 310 9.94 12.13 -8.53
C LEU A 310 10.77 11.69 -9.73
N ARG A 311 10.35 10.59 -10.37
CA ARG A 311 10.99 10.11 -11.60
C ARG A 311 10.96 11.18 -12.69
N TYR A 312 9.79 11.80 -12.88
CA TYR A 312 9.65 12.90 -13.84
C TYR A 312 10.53 14.11 -13.48
N ASP A 313 10.55 14.52 -12.21
CA ASP A 313 11.35 15.67 -11.76
C ASP A 313 12.85 15.46 -11.97
N TRP A 314 13.36 14.25 -11.71
CA TRP A 314 14.77 13.94 -11.96
C TRP A 314 15.10 13.91 -13.45
N LEU A 315 14.26 13.30 -14.27
CA LEU A 315 14.43 13.30 -15.73
C LEU A 315 14.40 14.73 -16.29
N ALA A 316 13.56 15.59 -15.73
CA ALA A 316 13.44 16.99 -16.13
C ALA A 316 14.51 17.90 -15.50
N LYS A 317 15.44 17.34 -14.70
CA LYS A 317 16.49 18.06 -13.95
C LYS A 317 15.94 19.23 -13.12
N LYS A 318 14.75 19.05 -12.52
CA LYS A 318 14.10 20.07 -11.70
C LYS A 318 14.63 20.06 -10.26
N ASN A 319 14.69 21.24 -9.66
CA ASN A 319 14.90 21.36 -8.22
C ASN A 319 13.69 20.82 -7.45
N LEU A 320 13.88 20.37 -6.20
CA LEU A 320 12.80 19.83 -5.37
C LEU A 320 11.59 20.77 -5.18
N ARG A 321 11.83 22.10 -5.12
CA ARG A 321 10.76 23.10 -4.98
C ARG A 321 10.01 23.35 -6.29
N ASP A 322 10.73 23.29 -7.40
CA ASP A 322 10.20 23.51 -8.75
C ASP A 322 9.60 22.22 -9.34
N GLY A 323 9.88 21.08 -8.71
CA GLY A 323 9.34 19.78 -9.04
C GLY A 323 7.87 19.60 -8.67
N TYR A 324 7.32 18.43 -9.00
CA TYR A 324 6.00 17.95 -8.60
C TYR A 324 6.06 17.12 -7.31
N PHE A 325 7.19 16.49 -7.02
CA PHE A 325 7.35 15.53 -5.92
C PHE A 325 7.04 16.10 -4.55
N LEU A 326 7.60 17.25 -4.20
CA LEU A 326 7.36 17.87 -2.91
C LEU A 326 5.87 18.15 -2.69
N TRP A 327 5.19 18.63 -3.73
CA TRP A 327 3.75 18.92 -3.69
C TRP A 327 2.87 17.67 -3.68
N ALA A 328 3.28 16.61 -4.38
CA ALA A 328 2.59 15.33 -4.37
C ALA A 328 2.71 14.63 -3.01
N MET A 329 3.90 14.67 -2.39
CA MET A 329 4.14 14.15 -1.04
C MET A 329 3.32 14.90 0.02
N THR A 330 3.31 16.24 -0.01
CA THR A 330 2.51 17.03 0.94
C THR A 330 1.03 16.81 0.73
N ALA A 331 0.56 16.71 -0.52
CA ALA A 331 -0.84 16.40 -0.82
C ALA A 331 -1.25 15.01 -0.31
N TYR A 332 -0.40 13.99 -0.47
CA TYR A 332 -0.65 12.66 0.10
C TYR A 332 -0.75 12.71 1.63
N GLY A 333 0.22 13.34 2.28
CA GLY A 333 0.23 13.49 3.74
C GLY A 333 -1.00 14.23 4.26
N LEU A 334 -1.42 15.32 3.61
CA LEU A 334 -2.63 16.05 3.98
C LEU A 334 -3.91 15.24 3.73
N GLY A 335 -4.02 14.54 2.61
CA GLY A 335 -5.16 13.67 2.31
C GLY A 335 -5.31 12.53 3.32
N LEU A 336 -4.20 11.91 3.73
CA LEU A 336 -4.20 10.87 4.75
C LEU A 336 -4.52 11.43 6.14
N LEU A 337 -4.02 12.62 6.49
CA LEU A 337 -4.38 13.30 7.74
C LEU A 337 -5.89 13.56 7.83
N ILE A 338 -6.49 14.08 6.75
CA ILE A 338 -7.93 14.32 6.68
C ILE A 338 -8.72 13.01 6.77
N THR A 339 -8.18 11.92 6.23
CA THR A 339 -8.79 10.58 6.37
C THR A 339 -8.91 10.17 7.83
N TYR A 340 -7.83 10.32 8.62
CA TYR A 340 -7.88 10.02 10.06
C TYR A 340 -8.80 10.96 10.82
N MET A 341 -8.78 12.27 10.50
CA MET A 341 -9.73 13.22 11.10
C MET A 341 -11.18 12.83 10.80
N ALA A 342 -11.50 12.41 9.56
CA ALA A 342 -12.84 11.97 9.18
C ALA A 342 -13.25 10.67 9.88
N LEU A 343 -12.33 9.70 10.01
CA LEU A 343 -12.55 8.45 10.76
C LEU A 343 -12.92 8.74 12.22
N ASN A 344 -12.23 9.68 12.86
CA ASN A 344 -12.44 10.01 14.26
C ASN A 344 -13.72 10.81 14.52
N LEU A 345 -14.21 11.54 13.52
CA LEU A 345 -15.46 12.29 13.60
C LEU A 345 -16.72 11.46 13.33
N MET A 346 -16.60 10.26 12.75
CA MET A 346 -17.73 9.48 12.25
C MET A 346 -18.15 8.28 13.13
N ASP A 347 -17.96 8.34 14.45
CA ASP A 347 -18.56 7.45 15.46
C ASP A 347 -18.60 5.95 15.09
N GLY A 348 -17.50 5.43 14.52
CA GLY A 348 -17.35 4.01 14.21
C GLY A 348 -17.84 3.57 12.82
N HIS A 349 -18.30 4.48 11.97
CA HIS A 349 -18.50 4.19 10.55
C HIS A 349 -17.18 4.23 9.78
N GLY A 350 -16.82 3.10 9.14
CA GLY A 350 -15.63 3.05 8.28
C GLY A 350 -15.73 4.07 7.13
N GLN A 351 -14.61 4.74 6.87
CA GLN A 351 -14.48 5.73 5.81
C GLN A 351 -13.66 5.19 4.64
N PRO A 352 -14.05 5.52 3.40
CA PRO A 352 -13.19 5.28 2.24
C PRO A 352 -11.98 6.23 2.30
N ALA A 353 -10.77 5.71 2.46
CA ALA A 353 -9.56 6.52 2.57
C ALA A 353 -9.23 7.24 1.25
N LEU A 354 -9.44 6.58 0.12
CA LEU A 354 -9.14 7.13 -1.20
C LEU A 354 -10.06 8.31 -1.56
N LEU A 355 -11.24 8.42 -0.91
CA LEU A 355 -12.12 9.58 -1.03
C LEU A 355 -11.39 10.89 -0.72
N TYR A 356 -10.47 10.88 0.24
CA TYR A 356 -9.70 12.04 0.64
C TYR A 356 -8.34 12.09 -0.04
N ILE A 357 -7.64 10.96 -0.15
CA ILE A 357 -6.26 10.95 -0.69
C ILE A 357 -6.22 11.27 -2.19
N VAL A 358 -7.15 10.73 -2.98
CA VAL A 358 -7.12 10.88 -4.45
C VAL A 358 -7.35 12.34 -4.88
N PRO A 359 -8.39 13.06 -4.40
CA PRO A 359 -8.58 14.46 -4.79
C PRO A 359 -7.39 15.36 -4.43
N PHE A 360 -6.77 15.13 -3.26
CA PHE A 360 -5.59 15.90 -2.86
C PHE A 360 -4.40 15.62 -3.78
N THR A 361 -4.04 14.35 -3.97
CA THR A 361 -2.86 13.96 -4.76
C THR A 361 -3.03 14.28 -6.24
N LEU A 362 -4.06 13.73 -6.87
CA LEU A 362 -4.33 13.89 -8.29
C LEU A 362 -4.72 15.34 -8.63
N GLY A 363 -5.53 15.99 -7.80
CA GLY A 363 -5.93 17.38 -7.98
C GLY A 363 -4.74 18.34 -7.93
N THR A 364 -3.84 18.15 -6.97
CA THR A 364 -2.59 18.94 -6.89
C THR A 364 -1.72 18.73 -8.12
N PHE A 365 -1.56 17.48 -8.56
CA PHE A 365 -0.75 17.16 -9.73
C PHE A 365 -1.31 17.76 -11.02
N LEU A 366 -2.62 17.64 -11.25
CA LEU A 366 -3.30 18.23 -12.42
C LEU A 366 -3.27 19.76 -12.40
N SER A 367 -3.51 20.37 -11.23
CA SER A 367 -3.48 21.83 -11.05
C SER A 367 -2.09 22.40 -11.35
N LEU A 368 -1.03 21.80 -10.80
CA LEU A 368 0.34 22.19 -11.07
C LEU A 368 0.74 21.97 -12.54
N GLY A 369 0.37 20.83 -13.12
CA GLY A 369 0.65 20.52 -14.52
C GLY A 369 -0.03 21.52 -15.47
N LYS A 370 -1.25 21.95 -15.15
CA LYS A 370 -1.98 22.98 -15.89
C LYS A 370 -1.32 24.36 -15.71
N LYS A 371 -1.00 24.76 -14.48
CA LYS A 371 -0.37 26.05 -14.18
C LYS A 371 1.01 26.21 -14.85
N ARG A 372 1.76 25.11 -14.97
CA ARG A 372 3.10 25.08 -15.58
C ARG A 372 3.08 24.86 -17.10
N GLY A 373 1.90 24.61 -17.70
CA GLY A 373 1.77 24.35 -19.14
C GLY A 373 2.33 22.99 -19.61
N GLU A 374 2.70 22.11 -18.67
CA GLU A 374 3.33 20.81 -18.96
C GLU A 374 2.32 19.65 -19.01
N LEU A 375 1.04 19.93 -18.72
CA LEU A 375 -0.01 18.92 -18.63
C LEU A 375 -0.06 18.01 -19.86
N LYS A 376 0.08 18.57 -21.07
CA LYS A 376 0.04 17.78 -22.31
C LYS A 376 1.18 16.75 -22.37
N VAL A 377 2.38 17.14 -21.94
CA VAL A 377 3.56 16.26 -21.92
C VAL A 377 3.38 15.15 -20.87
N LEU A 378 2.97 15.53 -19.66
CA LEU A 378 2.67 14.59 -18.57
C LEU A 378 1.57 13.59 -18.95
N TRP A 379 0.54 14.06 -19.66
CA TRP A 379 -0.64 13.27 -20.02
C TRP A 379 -0.34 12.21 -21.09
N THR A 380 0.41 12.56 -22.14
CA THR A 380 0.63 11.66 -23.28
C THR A 380 1.94 10.91 -23.21
N ARG A 381 3.03 11.60 -22.87
CA ARG A 381 4.38 11.05 -22.96
C ARG A 381 4.87 10.53 -21.61
N GLY A 382 4.51 11.20 -20.51
CA GLY A 382 4.94 10.84 -19.17
C GLY A 382 6.42 11.13 -18.88
N GLU A 383 7.18 11.56 -19.87
CA GLU A 383 8.60 11.92 -19.79
C GLU A 383 8.84 13.33 -20.37
N PRO A 384 9.81 14.08 -19.85
CA PRO A 384 10.17 15.38 -20.39
C PRO A 384 10.74 15.24 -21.81
N LYS A 385 10.61 16.30 -22.62
CA LYS A 385 11.25 16.33 -23.94
C LYS A 385 12.75 16.47 -23.76
N ILE A 386 13.51 15.43 -24.06
CA ILE A 386 14.96 15.51 -24.20
C ILE A 386 15.25 16.22 -25.54
N PRO A 387 15.96 17.35 -25.55
CA PRO A 387 16.43 17.94 -26.81
C PRO A 387 17.42 16.98 -27.47
N CYS A 388 17.22 16.68 -28.74
CA CYS A 388 18.15 15.84 -29.50
C CYS A 388 19.50 16.56 -29.61
N PRO A 389 20.63 15.95 -29.19
CA PRO A 389 21.94 16.59 -29.27
C PRO A 389 22.36 16.92 -30.72
N HIS A 390 21.89 16.15 -31.70
CA HIS A 390 22.18 16.37 -33.13
C HIS A 390 21.60 17.66 -33.73
N ILE A 391 20.66 18.34 -33.05
CA ILE A 391 20.10 19.61 -33.54
C ILE A 391 20.94 20.81 -33.08
N GLN A 392 21.89 20.61 -32.15
CA GLN A 392 22.73 21.70 -31.64
C GLN A 392 23.98 21.98 -32.50
N GLU A 393 24.46 21.03 -33.30
CA GLU A 393 25.63 21.25 -34.17
C GLU A 393 25.33 22.08 -35.43
N ASP A 394 24.09 22.09 -35.93
CA ASP A 394 23.70 22.86 -37.12
C ASP A 394 23.46 24.35 -36.84
N GLN A 395 23.46 24.79 -35.56
CA GLN A 395 23.29 26.20 -35.20
C GLN A 395 24.59 26.89 -34.80
N SER A 396 25.68 26.15 -34.57
CA SER A 396 27.00 26.73 -34.24
C SER A 396 27.89 26.99 -35.46
N THR A 397 27.47 26.60 -36.67
CA THR A 397 28.20 26.82 -37.93
C THR A 397 27.72 28.01 -38.77
N ASN A 398 26.75 28.78 -38.28
CA ASN A 398 26.21 29.97 -38.97
C ASN A 398 26.38 31.29 -38.16
N GLN A 399 27.45 31.42 -37.38
CA GLN A 399 27.89 32.72 -36.83
C GLN A 399 29.28 33.10 -37.31
#